data_AF-A0A836XIL8-F1
#
_entry.id   AF-A0A836XIL8-F1
#
_cell.length_a   1.000
_cell.length_b   1.000
_cell.length_c   1.000
_cell.angle_alpha   90.00
_cell.angle_beta   90.00
_cell.angle_gamma   90.00
#
_symmetry.space_group_name_H-M   'P 1'
#
loop_
_entity.id
_entity.type
_entity.pdbx_description
1 polymer ?
#
loop_
_entity_poly.entity_id
_entity_poly.type
_entity_poly.pdbx_seq_one_letter_code
_entity_poly.pdbx_strand_id
1 'polypeptide(L)'
;MDIIYKTRRFVLKAAWPLLIVALLAAPRCADAAGKVDRTRAGERLLRHEIGMMEEWVYPYATVEAYWLPVVNISAMGRAFGVRPSAIRQFRWGRSLAPRGHFLARSFWYTIWHQSESDLTLIRRTTLRVGIDGRVIEKFEW
;
A
#
# COMPACT_ATOMS: atom_id res chain seq x y z
N MET A 1 -13.74 -10.51 -87.28
CA MET A 1 -14.76 -11.58 -87.34
C MET A 1 -15.37 -11.72 -85.96
N ASP A 2 -16.70 -11.74 -85.93
CA ASP A 2 -17.63 -12.31 -84.93
C ASP A 2 -17.46 -11.92 -83.45
N ILE A 3 -18.33 -11.04 -82.90
CA ILE A 3 -19.69 -11.28 -82.36
C ILE A 3 -19.69 -12.31 -81.21
N ILE A 4 -20.32 -11.93 -80.08
CA ILE A 4 -21.34 -12.67 -79.29
C ILE A 4 -21.15 -12.45 -77.77
N TYR A 5 -22.06 -11.60 -77.25
CA TYR A 5 -22.85 -11.68 -76.02
C TYR A 5 -22.56 -12.77 -74.96
N LYS A 6 -22.77 -12.38 -73.68
CA LYS A 6 -23.81 -12.90 -72.76
C LYS A 6 -23.31 -13.24 -71.34
N THR A 7 -23.66 -12.34 -70.42
CA THR A 7 -24.40 -12.60 -69.15
C THR A 7 -24.00 -13.81 -68.28
N ARG A 8 -23.63 -13.56 -67.01
CA ARG A 8 -24.19 -14.15 -65.76
C ARG A 8 -23.46 -13.59 -64.53
N ARG A 9 -24.18 -12.83 -63.69
CA ARG A 9 -24.69 -13.19 -62.36
C ARG A 9 -23.64 -13.27 -61.23
N PHE A 10 -23.72 -12.26 -60.35
CA PHE A 10 -23.83 -12.34 -58.89
C PHE A 10 -23.15 -13.52 -58.18
N VAL A 11 -22.16 -13.20 -57.32
CA VAL A 11 -22.20 -13.52 -55.88
C VAL A 11 -21.41 -12.43 -55.12
N LEU A 12 -22.10 -11.66 -54.29
CA LEU A 12 -21.47 -10.85 -53.23
C LEU A 12 -20.81 -11.78 -52.22
N LYS A 13 -19.52 -11.59 -51.95
CA LYS A 13 -18.88 -12.03 -50.71
C LYS A 13 -18.15 -10.84 -50.09
N ALA A 14 -18.92 -10.04 -49.35
CA ALA A 14 -18.37 -9.14 -48.35
C ALA A 14 -18.23 -9.92 -47.04
N ALA A 15 -17.03 -9.94 -46.45
CA ALA A 15 -16.84 -10.17 -45.02
C ALA A 15 -15.38 -9.89 -44.63
N TRP A 16 -15.12 -8.66 -44.20
CA TRP A 16 -14.11 -8.27 -43.20
C TRP A 16 -14.85 -7.33 -42.22
N PRO A 17 -14.46 -7.17 -40.94
CA PRO A 17 -13.25 -7.67 -40.28
C PRO A 17 -13.46 -8.34 -38.89
N LEU A 18 -12.39 -9.02 -38.49
CA LEU A 18 -11.86 -9.28 -37.15
C LEU A 18 -12.57 -8.59 -35.96
N LEU A 19 -13.08 -9.40 -35.03
CA LEU A 19 -13.42 -8.97 -33.67
C LEU A 19 -12.48 -9.68 -32.69
N ILE A 20 -11.37 -9.03 -32.37
CA ILE A 20 -10.43 -9.46 -31.32
C ILE A 20 -11.08 -9.09 -29.99
N VAL A 21 -11.58 -10.10 -29.26
CA VAL A 21 -12.01 -9.93 -27.87
C VAL A 21 -10.75 -9.84 -27.02
N ALA A 22 -10.33 -8.61 -26.72
CA ALA A 22 -9.35 -8.33 -25.69
C ALA A 22 -9.96 -8.69 -24.33
N LEU A 23 -9.64 -9.88 -23.82
CA LEU A 23 -9.83 -10.21 -22.41
C LEU A 23 -8.98 -9.23 -21.60
N LEU A 24 -9.64 -8.22 -21.04
CA LEU A 24 -9.08 -7.33 -20.03
C LEU A 24 -8.59 -8.20 -18.87
N ALA A 25 -7.27 -8.35 -18.80
CA ALA A 25 -6.58 -8.80 -17.60
C ALA A 25 -6.87 -7.79 -16.50
N ALA A 26 -7.90 -8.06 -15.69
CA ALA A 26 -8.10 -7.33 -14.45
C ALA A 26 -6.82 -7.52 -13.62
N PRO A 27 -6.15 -6.44 -13.16
CA PRO A 27 -5.07 -6.60 -12.21
C PRO A 27 -5.69 -7.17 -10.94
N ARG A 28 -5.35 -8.42 -10.61
CA ARG A 28 -5.57 -8.98 -9.28
C ARG A 28 -4.62 -8.27 -8.30
N CYS A 29 -4.88 -7.00 -8.02
CA CYS A 29 -4.38 -6.33 -6.83
C CYS A 29 -5.27 -6.74 -5.66
N ALA A 30 -5.21 -8.02 -5.30
CA ALA A 30 -5.54 -8.46 -3.95
C ALA A 30 -4.21 -8.61 -3.23
N ASP A 31 -3.64 -7.48 -2.78
CA ASP A 31 -2.66 -7.51 -1.71
C ASP A 31 -3.28 -8.37 -0.59
N ALA A 32 -2.65 -9.49 -0.26
CA ALA A 32 -3.16 -10.46 0.70
C ALA A 32 -3.32 -9.80 2.07
N ALA A 33 -4.49 -9.23 2.37
CA ALA A 33 -4.76 -8.40 3.56
C ALA A 33 -4.01 -8.94 4.79
N GLY A 34 -2.91 -8.26 5.15
CA GLY A 34 -2.09 -8.63 6.29
C GLY A 34 -2.96 -8.83 7.52
N LYS A 35 -2.64 -9.85 8.33
CA LYS A 35 -3.48 -10.23 9.46
C LYS A 35 -3.61 -9.03 10.39
N VAL A 36 -4.85 -8.57 10.60
CA VAL A 36 -5.14 -7.47 11.52
C VAL A 36 -4.92 -7.98 12.93
N ASP A 37 -3.92 -7.43 13.59
CA ASP A 37 -3.64 -7.66 14.99
C ASP A 37 -4.25 -6.53 15.83
N ARG A 38 -5.21 -6.88 16.68
CA ARG A 38 -5.90 -5.95 17.59
C ARG A 38 -5.41 -6.04 19.02
N THR A 39 -4.35 -6.82 19.31
CA THR A 39 -3.78 -6.92 20.66
C THR A 39 -3.37 -5.57 21.24
N ARG A 40 -2.90 -4.66 20.38
CA ARG A 40 -2.48 -3.30 20.75
C ARG A 40 -3.58 -2.25 20.62
N ALA A 41 -4.79 -2.64 20.22
CA ALA A 41 -5.88 -1.69 20.05
C ALA A 41 -6.21 -1.02 21.40
N GLY A 42 -6.28 0.31 21.40
CA GLY A 42 -6.53 1.13 22.59
C GLY A 42 -5.27 1.59 23.33
N GLU A 43 -4.10 1.01 23.04
CA GLU A 43 -2.82 1.53 23.53
C GLU A 43 -2.61 2.97 23.07
N ARG A 44 -1.98 3.79 23.90
CA ARG A 44 -1.74 5.20 23.59
C ARG A 44 -0.26 5.44 23.33
N LEU A 45 0.06 5.82 22.10
CA LEU A 45 1.39 6.32 21.77
C LEU A 45 1.64 7.67 22.45
N LEU A 46 2.87 7.89 22.90
CA LEU A 46 3.21 9.14 23.55
C LEU A 46 3.24 10.26 22.49
N ARG A 47 2.66 11.42 22.80
CA ARG A 47 2.59 12.54 21.86
C ARG A 47 3.97 12.98 21.34
N HIS A 48 4.98 12.95 22.20
CA HIS A 48 6.33 13.30 21.79
C HIS A 48 6.94 12.26 20.83
N GLU A 49 6.59 10.98 20.96
CA GLU A 49 7.05 9.94 20.02
C GLU A 49 6.40 10.12 18.66
N ILE A 50 5.10 10.44 18.62
CA ILE A 50 4.41 10.80 17.37
C ILE A 50 5.10 12.00 16.73
N GLY A 51 5.36 13.07 17.50
CA GLY A 51 6.06 14.25 17.00
C GLY A 51 7.43 13.93 16.41
N MET A 52 8.23 13.12 17.11
CA MET A 52 9.54 12.66 16.62
C MET A 52 9.41 11.82 15.34
N MET A 53 8.40 10.95 15.22
CA MET A 53 8.21 10.15 14.01
C MET A 53 7.81 11.01 12.80
N GLU A 54 7.09 12.11 13.00
CA GLU A 54 6.60 12.98 11.92
C GLU A 54 7.59 14.08 11.49
N GLU A 55 8.39 14.61 12.43
CA GLU A 55 9.17 15.85 12.25
C GLU A 55 10.12 15.85 11.05
N TRP A 56 10.79 14.72 10.77
CA TRP A 56 11.84 14.62 9.75
C TRP A 56 11.41 13.90 8.48
N VAL A 57 10.12 13.57 8.38
CA VAL A 57 9.61 12.71 7.32
C VAL A 57 8.42 13.39 6.68
N TYR A 58 8.52 13.73 5.41
CA TYR A 58 7.37 14.25 4.68
C TYR A 58 6.25 13.20 4.64
N PRO A 59 4.98 13.60 4.89
CA PRO A 59 3.86 12.68 4.79
C PRO A 59 3.87 11.98 3.42
N TYR A 60 3.59 10.69 3.42
CA TYR A 60 3.57 9.79 2.26
C TYR A 60 4.93 9.48 1.62
N ALA A 61 6.04 10.09 2.07
CA ALA A 61 7.37 9.74 1.62
C ALA A 61 7.91 8.51 2.37
N THR A 62 8.50 7.57 1.64
CA THR A 62 9.30 6.50 2.24
C THR A 62 10.71 7.00 2.40
N VAL A 63 11.25 6.89 3.62
CA VAL A 63 12.63 7.27 3.94
C VAL A 63 13.39 6.07 4.46
N GLU A 64 14.66 6.00 4.11
CA GLU A 64 15.59 5.05 4.70
C GLU A 64 15.94 5.50 6.12
N ALA A 65 15.82 4.59 7.09
CA ALA A 65 15.93 4.89 8.51
C ALA A 65 17.31 5.44 8.89
N TYR A 66 18.38 5.06 8.17
CA TYR A 66 19.73 5.54 8.46
C TYR A 66 19.94 7.04 8.21
N TRP A 67 19.05 7.72 7.49
CA TRP A 67 19.08 9.18 7.33
C TRP A 67 18.43 9.92 8.50
N LEU A 68 17.70 9.21 9.36
CA LEU A 68 16.95 9.83 10.43
C LEU A 68 17.81 9.95 11.69
N PRO A 69 17.59 10.98 12.52
CA PRO A 69 18.28 11.07 13.79
C PRO A 69 17.96 9.87 14.68
N VAL A 70 18.94 9.44 15.49
CA VAL A 70 18.83 8.25 16.35
C VAL A 70 17.63 8.33 17.29
N VAL A 71 17.25 9.53 17.74
CA VAL A 71 16.09 9.74 18.62
C VAL A 71 14.76 9.40 17.92
N ASN A 72 14.65 9.67 16.62
CA ASN A 72 13.47 9.35 15.81
C ASN A 72 13.36 7.84 15.58
N ILE A 73 14.46 7.18 15.20
CA ILE A 73 14.50 5.72 15.04
C ILE A 73 14.17 5.05 16.38
N SER A 74 14.64 5.61 17.49
CA SER A 74 14.33 5.10 18.83
C SER A 74 12.85 5.26 19.19
N ALA A 75 12.23 6.39 18.82
CA ALA A 75 10.79 6.60 18.97
C ALA A 75 9.98 5.59 18.14
N MET A 76 10.41 5.32 16.90
CA MET A 76 9.81 4.28 16.05
C MET A 76 9.95 2.91 16.72
N GLY A 77 11.13 2.55 17.23
CA GLY A 77 11.35 1.27 17.90
C GLY A 77 10.41 1.04 19.07
N ARG A 78 10.21 2.06 19.92
CA ARG A 78 9.23 2.00 21.02
C ARG A 78 7.79 1.93 20.54
N ALA A 79 7.41 2.78 19.58
CA ALA A 79 6.06 2.81 19.05
C ALA A 79 5.66 1.47 18.43
N PHE A 80 6.57 0.81 17.72
CA PHE A 80 6.31 -0.46 17.04
C PHE A 80 6.66 -1.72 17.85
N GLY A 81 7.38 -1.58 18.97
CA GLY A 81 7.88 -2.72 19.75
C GLY A 81 8.95 -3.51 19.01
N VAL A 82 9.81 -2.81 18.26
CA VAL A 82 10.87 -3.38 17.43
C VAL A 82 12.21 -2.75 17.82
N ARG A 83 13.30 -3.52 17.78
CA ARG A 83 14.64 -2.97 18.01
C ARG A 83 14.96 -1.85 16.99
N PRO A 84 15.41 -0.66 17.43
CA PRO A 84 15.70 0.46 16.53
C PRO A 84 16.65 0.10 15.37
N SER A 85 17.67 -0.73 15.63
CA SER A 85 18.64 -1.18 14.62
C SER A 85 18.07 -2.12 13.56
N ALA A 86 16.91 -2.74 13.82
CA ALA A 86 16.24 -3.59 12.84
C ALA A 86 15.42 -2.78 11.82
N ILE A 87 15.11 -1.52 12.12
CA ILE A 87 14.30 -0.64 11.25
C ILE A 87 15.14 -0.22 10.04
N ARG A 88 14.62 -0.48 8.85
CA ARG A 88 15.26 -0.19 7.56
C ARG A 88 14.63 1.02 6.89
N GLN A 89 13.31 1.04 6.82
CA GLN A 89 12.57 2.12 6.20
C GLN A 89 11.40 2.54 7.08
N PHE A 90 10.99 3.79 6.91
CA PHE A 90 9.85 4.35 7.58
C PHE A 90 9.01 5.20 6.62
N ARG A 91 7.70 5.18 6.84
CA ARG A 91 6.73 5.99 6.10
C ARG A 91 5.56 6.30 7.02
N TRP A 92 4.93 7.44 6.84
CA TRP A 92 3.66 7.74 7.49
C TRP A 92 2.73 8.52 6.58
N GLY A 93 1.47 8.65 6.96
CA GLY A 93 0.52 9.48 6.23
C GLY A 93 -0.82 9.60 6.94
N ARG A 94 -1.72 10.38 6.33
CA ARG A 94 -3.09 10.55 6.82
C ARG A 94 -3.99 9.54 6.14
N SER A 95 -5.07 9.18 6.82
CA SER A 95 -6.15 8.40 6.22
C SER A 95 -6.85 9.21 5.13
N LEU A 96 -7.12 8.55 4.01
CA LEU A 96 -7.90 9.11 2.91
C LEU A 96 -9.37 8.63 2.95
N ALA A 97 -9.80 8.04 4.07
CA ALA A 97 -11.18 7.58 4.21
C ALA A 97 -12.17 8.74 4.13
N PRO A 98 -13.37 8.52 3.53
CA PRO A 98 -14.35 9.57 3.34
C PRO A 98 -14.86 10.13 4.68
N ARG A 99 -15.37 11.36 4.65
CA ARG A 99 -15.99 11.99 5.84
C ARG A 99 -17.11 11.10 6.38
N GLY A 100 -17.17 10.94 7.70
CA GLY A 100 -18.10 10.04 8.38
C GLY A 100 -17.58 8.62 8.60
N HIS A 101 -16.51 8.21 7.92
CA HIS A 101 -15.86 6.93 8.20
C HIS A 101 -15.06 6.99 9.51
N PHE A 102 -15.07 5.92 10.30
CA PHE A 102 -14.39 5.87 11.61
C PHE A 102 -12.87 6.13 11.51
N LEU A 103 -12.27 5.86 10.33
CA LEU A 103 -10.85 6.11 10.05
C LEU A 103 -10.54 7.50 9.47
N ALA A 104 -11.52 8.35 9.16
CA ALA A 104 -11.30 9.61 8.43
C ALA A 104 -10.34 10.59 9.12
N ARG A 105 -10.12 10.42 10.43
CA ARG A 105 -9.24 11.27 11.26
C ARG A 105 -8.08 10.49 11.89
N SER A 106 -7.64 9.44 11.19
CA SER A 106 -6.51 8.62 11.63
C SER A 106 -5.28 8.85 10.78
N PHE A 107 -4.14 8.52 11.36
CA PHE A 107 -2.83 8.47 10.73
C PHE A 107 -2.42 7.02 10.61
N TRP A 108 -1.53 6.74 9.67
CA TRP A 108 -0.86 5.46 9.59
C TRP A 108 0.64 5.66 9.58
N TYR A 109 1.33 4.72 10.20
CA TYR A 109 2.79 4.67 10.29
C TYR A 109 3.20 3.28 9.86
N THR A 110 4.17 3.17 8.97
CA THR A 110 4.67 1.91 8.45
C THR A 110 6.18 1.86 8.62
N ILE A 111 6.67 0.75 9.16
CA ILE A 111 8.10 0.41 9.15
C ILE A 111 8.33 -0.85 8.31
N TRP A 112 9.49 -0.89 7.67
CA TRP A 112 10.08 -2.12 7.18
C TRP A 112 11.24 -2.46 8.10
N HIS A 113 11.23 -3.66 8.67
CA HIS A 113 12.24 -4.06 9.63
C HIS A 113 12.64 -5.52 9.45
N GLN A 114 13.86 -5.82 9.85
CA GLN A 114 14.35 -7.19 9.88
C GLN A 114 13.60 -8.00 10.93
N SER A 115 13.20 -9.23 10.59
CA SER A 115 12.57 -10.15 11.54
C SER A 115 13.58 -10.59 12.60
N GLU A 116 13.13 -10.70 13.86
CA GLU A 116 14.00 -11.15 14.95
C GLU A 116 14.28 -12.66 14.89
N SER A 117 13.34 -13.43 14.34
CA SER A 117 13.45 -14.89 14.18
C SER A 117 14.25 -15.30 12.94
N ASP A 118 14.35 -14.42 11.94
CA ASP A 118 14.99 -14.71 10.66
C ASP A 118 15.57 -13.42 10.09
N LEU A 119 16.90 -13.30 10.13
CA LEU A 119 17.59 -12.10 9.67
C LEU A 119 17.51 -11.89 8.15
N THR A 120 17.10 -12.89 7.37
CA THR A 120 16.92 -12.73 5.93
C THR A 120 15.56 -12.14 5.57
N LEU A 121 14.59 -12.23 6.49
CA LEU A 121 13.23 -11.78 6.27
C LEU A 121 13.04 -10.32 6.66
N ILE A 122 12.54 -9.52 5.72
CA ILE A 122 12.04 -8.15 5.98
C ILE A 122 10.53 -8.21 6.18
N ARG A 123 10.07 -7.77 7.34
CA ARG A 123 8.65 -7.62 7.67
C ARG A 123 8.21 -6.18 7.45
N ARG A 124 6.92 -6.02 7.14
CA ARG A 124 6.28 -4.71 7.05
C ARG A 124 5.20 -4.61 8.12
N THR A 125 5.40 -3.73 9.09
CA THR A 125 4.42 -3.47 10.14
C THR A 125 3.79 -2.09 9.94
N THR A 126 2.46 -2.01 10.02
CA THR A 126 1.72 -0.75 9.95
C THR A 126 0.87 -0.57 11.20
N LEU A 127 0.99 0.60 11.85
CA LEU A 127 0.11 1.05 12.91
C LEU A 127 -0.88 2.06 12.36
N ARG A 128 -2.16 1.87 12.68
CA ARG A 128 -3.22 2.86 12.49
C ARG A 128 -3.44 3.57 13.82
N VAL A 129 -3.40 4.90 13.83
CA VAL A 129 -3.44 5.69 15.07
C VAL A 129 -4.48 6.81 14.94
N GLY A 130 -5.34 6.96 15.94
CA GLY A 130 -6.31 8.05 16.02
C GLY A 130 -5.65 9.40 16.32
N ILE A 131 -6.40 10.48 16.15
CA ILE A 131 -5.93 11.85 16.43
C ILE A 131 -5.53 12.08 17.91
N ASP A 132 -6.03 11.25 18.82
CA ASP A 132 -5.71 11.29 20.24
C ASP A 132 -4.43 10.50 20.62
N GLY A 133 -3.82 9.86 19.63
CA GLY A 133 -2.63 9.01 19.77
C GLY A 133 -2.94 7.55 20.08
N ARG A 134 -4.22 7.13 20.07
CA ARG A 134 -4.58 5.73 20.32
C ARG A 134 -4.33 4.86 19.10
N VAL A 135 -3.72 3.71 19.29
CA VAL A 135 -3.61 2.66 18.27
C VAL A 135 -5.01 2.08 18.04
N ILE A 136 -5.44 2.11 16.79
CA ILE A 136 -6.71 1.55 16.33
C ILE A 136 -6.46 0.09 15.91
N GLU A 137 -5.47 -0.13 15.05
CA GLU A 137 -5.15 -1.43 14.45
C GLU A 137 -3.65 -1.55 14.17
N LYS A 138 -3.12 -2.78 14.23
CA LYS A 138 -1.78 -3.14 13.73
C LYS A 138 -1.94 -4.13 12.57
N PHE A 139 -1.16 -3.94 11.52
CA PHE A 139 -1.07 -4.87 10.38
C PHE A 139 0.36 -5.35 10.25
N GLU A 140 0.54 -6.64 10.00
CA GLU A 140 1.84 -7.23 9.70
C GLU A 140 1.76 -8.03 8.40
N TRP A 141 2.80 -7.87 7.58
CA TRP A 141 2.96 -8.51 6.27
C TRP A 141 4.36 -9.11 6.20
#